data_AF-A0A4Y2FQ25-F1
#
_entry.id   AF-A0A4Y2FQ25-F1
#
_cell.length_a   1.000
_cell.length_b   1.000
_cell.length_c   1.000
_cell.angle_alpha   90.00
_cell.angle_beta   90.00
_cell.angle_gamma   90.00
#
_symmetry.space_group_name_H-M   'P 1'
#
loop_
_entity.id
_entity.type
_entity.pdbx_description
1 polymer ?
#
loop_
_entity_poly.entity_id
_entity_poly.type
_entity_poly.pdbx_seq_one_letter_code
_entity_poly.pdbx_strand_id
1 'polypeptide(L)'
;MVSPSLQSLSDLCGIRVAYLMWTRRDVTKKCLKEVLFDELVDFVLDDVGRLPLPEQLKSRIFKHVKPSGKHLLSLLNLWFSNQLPENSQKWLTSDMLYECLILNADGLINSRKTAEKLLSNRMLHDVSAFRLACINFLEKEVLKLWILVKDYFLNKIWLEGEQAQDFISQNGRKISFMDCYVDLTDHYYSNFKREYPILDNFSACEPFPFTTEPDEVLF
;
A
#
# COMPACT_ATOMS: atom_id res chain seq x y z
N MET A 1 7.53 -9.41 -33.72
CA MET A 1 6.70 -9.73 -32.53
C MET A 1 7.46 -10.78 -31.74
N VAL A 2 7.94 -10.44 -30.55
CA VAL A 2 8.50 -11.42 -29.61
C VAL A 2 7.32 -11.89 -28.77
N SER A 3 6.78 -13.06 -29.07
CA SER A 3 5.81 -13.69 -28.17
C SER A 3 6.54 -14.01 -26.86
N PRO A 4 6.01 -13.61 -25.69
CA PRO A 4 6.59 -14.06 -24.43
C PRO A 4 6.49 -15.58 -24.40
N SER A 5 7.64 -16.26 -24.31
CA SER A 5 7.64 -17.71 -24.16
C SER A 5 6.94 -18.05 -22.85
N LEU A 6 5.96 -18.95 -22.91
CA LEU A 6 5.27 -19.44 -21.73
C LEU A 6 6.33 -20.03 -20.79
N GLN A 7 6.49 -19.44 -19.59
CA GLN A 7 7.45 -19.95 -18.61
C GLN A 7 7.12 -21.41 -18.31
N SER A 8 8.15 -22.26 -18.22
CA SER A 8 7.90 -23.67 -17.95
C SER A 8 7.27 -23.82 -16.57
N LEU A 9 6.37 -24.79 -16.38
CA LEU A 9 5.75 -25.06 -15.08
C LEU A 9 6.80 -25.22 -13.96
N SER A 10 7.94 -25.78 -14.30
CA SER A 10 9.06 -25.94 -13.37
C SER A 10 9.70 -24.61 -12.97
N ASP A 11 9.75 -23.62 -13.85
CA ASP A 11 10.25 -22.28 -13.51
C ASP A 11 9.25 -21.56 -12.60
N LEU A 12 7.95 -21.68 -12.88
CA LEU A 12 6.89 -21.15 -12.02
C LEU A 12 6.94 -21.76 -10.61
N CYS A 13 7.10 -23.09 -10.52
CA CYS A 13 7.32 -23.77 -9.24
C CYS A 13 8.61 -23.29 -8.56
N GLY A 14 9.69 -23.09 -9.31
CA GLY A 14 10.96 -22.58 -8.79
C GLY A 14 10.83 -21.18 -8.20
N ILE A 15 10.12 -20.28 -8.89
CA ILE A 15 9.78 -18.93 -8.44
C ILE A 15 8.95 -19.00 -7.16
N ARG A 16 7.91 -19.84 -7.12
CA ARG A 16 7.06 -20.01 -5.94
C ARG A 16 7.88 -20.45 -4.73
N VAL A 17 8.73 -21.46 -4.89
CA VAL A 17 9.61 -21.92 -3.81
C VAL A 17 10.56 -20.81 -3.37
N ALA A 18 11.15 -20.06 -4.31
CA ALA A 18 12.02 -18.93 -3.98
C ALA A 18 11.29 -17.88 -3.11
N TYR A 19 10.07 -17.48 -3.45
CA TYR A 19 9.28 -16.59 -2.59
C TYR A 19 9.03 -17.19 -1.22
N LEU A 20 8.63 -18.47 -1.14
CA LEU A 20 8.39 -19.12 0.15
C LEU A 20 9.64 -19.07 1.04
N MET A 21 10.82 -19.32 0.47
CA MET A 21 12.08 -19.24 1.22
C MET A 21 12.38 -17.82 1.75
N TRP A 22 12.13 -16.78 0.95
CA TRP A 22 12.29 -15.40 1.38
C TRP A 22 11.29 -14.96 2.47
N THR A 23 10.09 -15.54 2.46
CA THR A 23 9.01 -15.18 3.40
C THR A 23 9.07 -15.94 4.72
N ARG A 24 10.09 -16.78 4.94
CA ARG A 24 10.27 -17.49 6.21
C ARG A 24 10.63 -16.53 7.33
N ARG A 25 10.02 -16.73 8.50
CA ARG A 25 10.14 -15.84 9.68
C ARG A 25 11.59 -15.51 10.10
N ASP A 26 12.53 -16.43 9.89
CA ASP A 26 13.94 -16.26 10.23
C ASP A 26 14.71 -15.39 9.23
N VAL A 27 14.31 -15.40 7.95
CA VAL A 27 14.83 -14.52 6.90
C VAL A 27 14.25 -13.13 7.04
N THR A 28 12.94 -13.05 7.26
CA THR A 28 12.19 -11.79 7.31
C THR A 28 12.64 -10.88 8.45
N LYS A 29 12.95 -11.45 9.62
CA LYS A 29 13.47 -10.72 10.79
C LYS A 29 14.85 -10.08 10.55
N LYS A 30 15.63 -10.59 9.61
CA LYS A 30 16.99 -10.11 9.31
C LYS A 30 17.02 -9.09 8.17
N CYS A 31 15.90 -8.89 7.47
CA CYS A 31 15.85 -8.12 6.22
C CYS A 31 15.50 -6.64 6.47
N LEU A 32 16.51 -5.76 6.60
CA LEU A 32 16.28 -4.32 6.80
C LEU A 32 17.22 -3.36 6.04
N LYS A 33 18.26 -3.81 5.32
CA LYS A 33 19.21 -2.93 4.57
C LYS A 33 19.80 -3.63 3.33
N GLU A 34 20.21 -2.87 2.31
CA GLU A 34 20.80 -3.43 1.07
C GLU A 34 22.11 -4.20 1.28
N VAL A 35 22.99 -3.77 2.18
CA VAL A 35 24.21 -4.52 2.52
C VAL A 35 23.89 -5.90 3.11
N LEU A 36 22.77 -6.01 3.82
CA LEU A 36 22.28 -7.29 4.35
C LEU A 36 21.59 -8.14 3.26
N PHE A 37 21.23 -7.57 2.11
CA PHE A 37 20.50 -8.31 1.09
C PHE A 37 21.35 -9.42 0.47
N ASP A 38 22.61 -9.14 0.10
CA ASP A 38 23.47 -10.18 -0.47
C ASP A 38 23.82 -11.26 0.57
N GLU A 39 24.03 -10.90 1.84
CA GLU A 39 24.19 -11.88 2.93
C GLU A 39 22.94 -12.76 3.12
N LEU A 40 21.74 -12.18 2.98
CA LEU A 40 20.49 -12.92 3.03
C LEU A 40 20.27 -13.80 1.80
N VAL A 41 20.73 -13.36 0.62
CA VAL A 41 20.73 -14.19 -0.58
C VAL A 41 21.55 -15.45 -0.33
N ASP A 42 22.77 -15.32 0.20
CA ASP A 42 23.64 -16.46 0.47
C ASP A 42 23.03 -17.40 1.51
N PHE A 43 22.41 -16.85 2.56
CA PHE A 43 21.67 -17.63 3.55
C PHE A 43 20.51 -18.42 2.92
N VAL A 44 19.70 -17.78 2.08
CA VAL A 44 18.57 -18.42 1.40
C VAL A 44 19.05 -19.46 0.39
N LEU A 45 20.17 -19.21 -0.31
CA LEU A 45 20.78 -20.17 -1.23
C LEU A 45 21.25 -21.43 -0.50
N ASP A 46 21.94 -21.29 0.64
CA ASP A 46 22.37 -22.44 1.45
C ASP A 46 21.17 -23.26 1.93
N ASP A 47 20.11 -22.60 2.39
CA ASP A 47 18.88 -23.27 2.80
C ASP A 47 18.17 -24.00 1.63
N VAL A 48 18.16 -23.42 0.42
CA VAL A 48 17.67 -24.12 -0.78
C VAL A 48 18.55 -25.33 -1.10
N GLY A 49 19.87 -25.22 -0.92
CA GLY A 49 20.82 -26.32 -1.13
C GLY A 49 20.58 -27.52 -0.21
N ARG A 50 20.06 -27.28 1.00
CA ARG A 50 19.73 -28.29 2.01
C ARG A 50 18.37 -28.96 1.78
N LEU A 51 17.54 -28.47 0.86
CA LEU A 51 16.25 -29.09 0.57
C LEU A 51 16.44 -30.53 0.06
N PRO A 52 15.56 -31.48 0.42
CA PRO A 52 15.62 -32.87 -0.05
C PRO A 52 15.06 -32.98 -1.48
N LEU A 53 15.66 -32.24 -2.41
CA LEU A 53 15.27 -32.16 -3.81
C LEU A 53 16.42 -32.61 -4.72
N PRO A 54 16.13 -33.14 -5.92
CA PRO A 54 17.13 -33.37 -6.95
C PRO A 54 17.92 -32.10 -7.29
N GLU A 55 19.22 -32.24 -7.56
CA GLU A 55 20.11 -31.11 -7.89
C GLU A 55 19.64 -30.30 -9.11
N GLN A 56 19.00 -30.96 -10.07
CA GLN A 56 18.39 -30.29 -11.22
C GLN A 56 17.27 -29.32 -10.83
N LEU A 57 16.47 -29.65 -9.80
CA LEU A 57 15.41 -28.77 -9.31
C LEU A 57 15.99 -27.66 -8.42
N LYS A 58 16.96 -27.98 -7.56
CA LYS A 58 17.68 -26.96 -6.76
C LYS A 58 18.32 -25.90 -7.66
N SER A 59 19.00 -26.33 -8.72
CA SER A 59 19.63 -25.40 -9.67
C SER A 59 18.64 -24.47 -10.37
N ARG A 60 17.40 -24.94 -10.61
CA ARG A 60 16.31 -24.07 -11.12
C ARG A 60 15.85 -23.07 -10.07
N ILE A 61 15.64 -23.51 -8.82
CA ILE A 61 15.23 -22.61 -7.73
C ILE A 61 16.30 -21.53 -7.51
N PHE A 62 17.59 -21.90 -7.49
CA PHE A 62 18.71 -20.96 -7.31
C PHE A 62 18.66 -19.78 -8.29
N LYS A 63 18.29 -20.02 -9.55
CA LYS A 63 18.15 -18.96 -10.57
C LYS A 63 17.10 -17.91 -10.19
N HIS A 64 16.10 -18.29 -9.40
CA HIS A 64 14.99 -17.42 -9.00
C HIS A 64 15.15 -16.83 -7.60
N VAL A 65 16.08 -17.30 -6.77
CA VAL A 65 16.29 -16.79 -5.40
C VAL A 65 16.59 -15.29 -5.40
N LYS A 66 17.65 -14.85 -6.09
CA LYS A 66 18.04 -13.43 -6.10
C LYS A 66 16.97 -12.52 -6.76
N PRO A 67 16.40 -12.86 -7.92
CA PRO A 67 15.32 -12.07 -8.53
C PRO A 67 14.07 -11.95 -7.64
N SER A 68 13.62 -13.04 -7.02
CA SER A 68 12.43 -13.03 -6.16
C SER A 68 12.64 -12.18 -4.91
N GLY A 69 13.85 -12.26 -4.31
CA GLY A 69 14.24 -11.42 -3.18
C GLY A 69 14.26 -9.95 -3.53
N LYS A 70 14.86 -9.57 -4.67
CA LYS A 70 14.86 -8.18 -5.14
C LYS A 70 13.45 -7.66 -5.40
N HIS A 71 12.60 -8.50 -5.99
CA HIS A 71 11.20 -8.12 -6.23
C HIS A 71 10.44 -7.90 -4.92
N LEU A 72 10.59 -8.79 -3.92
CA LEU A 72 10.03 -8.60 -2.59
C LEU A 72 10.53 -7.31 -1.93
N LEU A 73 11.84 -7.06 -1.97
CA LEU A 73 12.43 -5.86 -1.40
C LEU A 73 11.92 -4.60 -2.11
N SER A 74 11.79 -4.63 -3.43
CA SER A 74 11.22 -3.52 -4.20
C SER A 74 9.76 -3.26 -3.84
N LEU A 75 8.95 -4.31 -3.64
CA LEU A 75 7.56 -4.19 -3.24
C LEU A 75 7.40 -3.66 -1.82
N LEU A 76 8.23 -4.16 -0.89
CA LEU A 76 8.36 -3.62 0.46
C LEU A 76 8.71 -2.13 0.39
N ASN A 77 9.76 -1.79 -0.36
CA ASN A 77 10.17 -0.41 -0.54
C ASN A 77 9.03 0.43 -1.12
N LEU A 78 8.32 0.01 -2.17
CA LEU A 78 7.19 0.74 -2.74
C LEU A 78 6.08 1.01 -1.71
N TRP A 79 5.72 0.00 -0.93
CA TRP A 79 4.67 0.10 0.08
C TRP A 79 5.13 0.87 1.33
N PHE A 80 6.44 0.94 1.57
CA PHE A 80 7.05 1.67 2.67
C PHE A 80 7.61 3.04 2.29
N SER A 81 7.77 3.36 1.00
CA SER A 81 8.50 4.55 0.56
C SER A 81 7.63 5.78 0.57
N ASN A 82 7.31 6.32 1.74
CA ASN A 82 7.16 7.76 1.98
C ASN A 82 7.34 7.95 3.48
N GLN A 83 8.49 8.47 3.89
CA GLN A 83 8.76 8.77 5.29
C GLN A 83 7.77 9.83 5.80
N LEU A 84 6.99 9.51 6.83
CA LEU A 84 6.45 10.48 7.78
C LEU A 84 6.94 10.08 9.17
N PRO A 85 7.07 11.06 10.09
CA PRO A 85 8.20 11.21 11.00
C PRO A 85 8.41 9.99 11.90
N GLU A 86 9.67 9.83 12.34
CA GLU A 86 10.29 8.74 13.11
C GLU A 86 9.51 8.22 14.33
N ASN A 87 8.39 8.86 14.69
CA ASN A 87 7.58 8.61 15.87
C ASN A 87 6.24 7.90 15.60
N SER A 88 5.89 7.55 14.34
CA SER A 88 4.62 6.84 14.07
C SER A 88 4.77 5.32 14.27
N GLN A 89 4.31 4.82 15.42
CA GLN A 89 4.39 3.41 15.83
C GLN A 89 3.50 2.42 15.05
N LYS A 90 2.73 2.87 14.04
CA LYS A 90 1.75 2.03 13.33
C LYS A 90 1.90 2.10 11.81
N TRP A 91 3.06 1.70 11.32
CA TRP A 91 3.33 1.48 9.90
C TRP A 91 3.05 0.02 9.51
N LEU A 92 2.94 -0.26 8.20
CA LEU A 92 2.90 -1.63 7.68
C LEU A 92 4.23 -2.33 8.02
N THR A 93 4.22 -3.37 8.86
CA THR A 93 5.46 -4.11 9.13
C THR A 93 5.70 -5.16 8.05
N SER A 94 6.96 -5.57 7.87
CA SER A 94 7.28 -6.69 6.99
C SER A 94 6.53 -7.96 7.44
N ASP A 95 6.39 -8.19 8.74
CA ASP A 95 5.62 -9.33 9.28
C ASP A 95 4.15 -9.32 8.84
N MET A 96 3.48 -8.16 8.90
CA MET A 96 2.11 -8.02 8.39
C MET A 96 2.03 -8.36 6.89
N LEU A 97 3.02 -7.90 6.10
CA LEU A 97 3.07 -8.23 4.68
C LEU A 97 3.15 -9.74 4.47
N TYR A 98 4.06 -10.42 5.16
CA TYR A 98 4.29 -11.84 4.94
C TYR A 98 3.08 -12.70 5.32
N GLU A 99 2.33 -12.34 6.36
CA GLU A 99 1.07 -13.02 6.72
C GLU A 99 -0.04 -12.82 5.69
N CYS A 100 -0.02 -11.68 4.99
CA CYS A 100 -1.03 -11.32 4.01
C CYS A 100 -0.62 -11.62 2.56
N LEU A 101 0.61 -12.03 2.31
CA LEU A 101 1.14 -12.28 0.98
C LEU A 101 0.34 -13.36 0.26
N ILE A 102 -0.19 -13.02 -0.91
CA ILE A 102 -0.91 -13.95 -1.78
C ILE A 102 -0.09 -14.17 -3.04
N LEU A 103 0.26 -15.42 -3.31
CA LEU A 103 0.91 -15.84 -4.55
C LEU A 103 -0.14 -16.33 -5.55
N ASN A 104 0.00 -15.93 -6.81
CA ASN A 104 -0.74 -16.44 -7.95
C ASN A 104 -0.38 -17.91 -8.23
N ALA A 105 -1.13 -18.53 -9.16
CA ALA A 105 -0.87 -19.91 -9.61
C ALA A 105 0.49 -20.05 -10.30
N ASP A 106 0.96 -18.98 -10.96
CA ASP A 106 2.28 -18.85 -11.57
C ASP A 106 3.42 -18.62 -10.53
N GLY A 107 3.08 -18.52 -9.24
CA GLY A 107 4.03 -18.32 -8.16
C GLY A 107 4.45 -16.86 -7.94
N LEU A 108 3.98 -15.92 -8.76
CA LEU A 108 4.24 -14.49 -8.57
C LEU A 108 3.35 -13.89 -7.48
N ILE A 109 3.77 -12.76 -6.91
CA ILE A 109 2.98 -12.04 -5.91
C ILE A 109 1.78 -11.39 -6.59
N ASN A 110 0.59 -11.66 -6.06
CA ASN A 110 -0.60 -10.91 -6.39
C ASN A 110 -0.67 -9.66 -5.49
N SER A 111 -0.10 -8.56 -5.95
CA SER A 111 -0.04 -7.29 -5.21
C SER A 111 -1.44 -6.81 -4.79
N ARG A 112 -2.39 -6.84 -5.73
CA ARG A 112 -3.77 -6.41 -5.52
C ARG A 112 -4.48 -7.22 -4.43
N LYS A 113 -4.50 -8.56 -4.54
CA LYS A 113 -5.14 -9.42 -3.52
C LYS A 113 -4.43 -9.33 -2.18
N THR A 114 -3.11 -9.22 -2.18
CA THR A 114 -2.33 -9.03 -0.94
C THR A 114 -2.74 -7.74 -0.24
N ALA A 115 -2.88 -6.65 -0.99
CA ALA A 115 -3.35 -5.37 -0.47
C ALA A 115 -4.80 -5.45 0.03
N GLU A 116 -5.70 -6.09 -0.71
CA GLU A 116 -7.09 -6.33 -0.26
C GLU A 116 -7.13 -7.08 1.08
N LYS A 117 -6.32 -8.14 1.22
CA LYS A 117 -6.22 -8.91 2.47
C LYS A 117 -5.69 -8.05 3.63
N LEU A 118 -4.63 -7.28 3.39
CA LEU A 118 -4.08 -6.35 4.39
C LEU A 118 -5.11 -5.33 4.89
N LEU A 119 -5.87 -4.73 3.97
CA LEU A 119 -6.91 -3.75 4.29
C LEU A 119 -8.08 -4.40 5.04
N SER A 120 -8.49 -5.60 4.63
CA SER A 120 -9.59 -6.33 5.28
C SER A 120 -9.32 -6.69 6.74
N ASN A 121 -8.06 -6.94 7.10
CA ASN A 121 -7.66 -7.25 8.47
C ASN A 121 -7.59 -6.00 9.37
N ARG A 122 -7.81 -4.80 8.84
CA ARG A 122 -7.74 -3.51 9.57
C ARG A 122 -6.45 -3.33 10.38
N MET A 123 -5.36 -3.89 9.86
CA MET A 123 -4.05 -3.88 10.49
C MET A 123 -3.32 -2.53 10.33
N LEU A 124 -3.83 -1.65 9.47
CA LEU A 124 -3.21 -0.38 9.09
C LEU A 124 -4.03 0.80 9.60
N HIS A 125 -3.33 1.88 9.97
CA HIS A 125 -3.96 3.17 10.23
C HIS A 125 -4.56 3.77 8.94
N ASP A 126 -5.61 4.57 9.05
CA ASP A 126 -6.43 5.05 7.92
C ASP A 126 -5.61 5.68 6.79
N VAL A 127 -4.65 6.54 7.11
CA VAL A 127 -3.75 7.18 6.12
C VAL A 127 -2.88 6.15 5.38
N SER A 128 -2.32 5.18 6.10
CA SER A 128 -1.49 4.12 5.53
C SER A 128 -2.32 3.14 4.70
N ALA A 129 -3.51 2.79 5.19
CA ALA A 129 -4.50 1.98 4.50
C ALA A 129 -4.93 2.65 3.18
N PHE A 130 -5.25 3.95 3.22
CA PHE A 130 -5.65 4.72 2.06
C PHE A 130 -4.54 4.74 1.01
N ARG A 131 -3.30 4.99 1.43
CA ARG A 131 -2.15 4.98 0.53
C ARG A 131 -1.94 3.61 -0.13
N LEU A 132 -2.03 2.52 0.64
CA LEU A 132 -1.92 1.17 0.11
C LEU A 132 -3.03 0.87 -0.91
N ALA A 133 -4.26 1.33 -0.64
CA ALA A 133 -5.39 1.22 -1.56
C ALA A 133 -5.13 1.99 -2.86
N CYS A 134 -4.58 3.20 -2.80
CA CYS A 134 -4.21 3.99 -3.97
C CYS A 134 -3.13 3.32 -4.82
N ILE A 135 -2.02 2.86 -4.21
CA ILE A 135 -0.92 2.20 -4.93
C ILE A 135 -1.40 0.96 -5.69
N ASN A 136 -2.41 0.26 -5.17
CA ASN A 136 -2.96 -0.95 -5.77
C ASN A 136 -4.28 -0.74 -6.53
N PHE A 137 -4.66 0.52 -6.79
CA PHE A 137 -5.88 0.90 -7.54
C PHE A 137 -7.17 0.23 -7.00
N LEU A 138 -7.31 0.17 -5.68
CA LEU A 138 -8.46 -0.41 -4.99
C LEU A 138 -9.58 0.63 -4.80
N GLU A 139 -10.21 1.06 -5.89
CA GLU A 139 -11.17 2.17 -5.92
C GLU A 139 -12.23 2.12 -4.79
N LYS A 140 -12.86 0.96 -4.58
CA LYS A 140 -13.87 0.79 -3.53
C LYS A 140 -13.32 1.05 -2.12
N GLU A 141 -12.08 0.66 -1.86
CA GLU A 141 -11.43 0.90 -0.57
C GLU A 141 -10.92 2.35 -0.46
N VAL A 142 -10.43 2.93 -1.57
CA VAL A 142 -10.05 4.35 -1.64
C VAL A 142 -11.23 5.24 -1.27
N LEU A 143 -12.40 5.02 -1.86
CA LEU A 143 -13.60 5.81 -1.57
C LEU A 143 -14.05 5.72 -0.11
N LYS A 144 -13.97 4.53 0.49
CA LYS A 144 -14.30 4.33 1.92
C LYS A 144 -13.32 5.05 2.83
N LEU A 145 -12.01 4.90 2.56
CA LEU A 145 -10.95 5.44 3.40
C LEU A 145 -10.77 6.95 3.22
N TRP A 146 -11.15 7.49 2.05
CA TRP A 146 -11.04 8.92 1.76
C TRP A 146 -11.77 9.79 2.77
N ILE A 147 -12.96 9.36 3.21
CA ILE A 147 -13.76 10.10 4.21
C ILE A 147 -12.95 10.29 5.50
N LEU A 148 -12.37 9.20 6.00
CA LEU A 148 -11.58 9.20 7.24
C LEU A 148 -10.29 10.02 7.11
N VAL A 149 -9.60 9.87 5.97
CA VAL A 149 -8.35 10.59 5.71
C VAL A 149 -8.57 12.08 5.51
N LYS A 150 -9.65 12.46 4.82
CA LYS A 150 -10.05 13.86 4.65
C LYS A 150 -10.27 14.51 6.02
N ASP A 151 -11.03 13.86 6.91
CA ASP A 151 -11.29 14.38 8.25
C ASP A 151 -10.00 14.50 9.07
N TYR A 152 -9.10 13.51 8.98
CA TYR A 152 -7.78 13.57 9.60
C TYR A 152 -6.98 14.81 9.17
N PHE A 153 -6.89 15.07 7.87
CA PHE A 153 -6.15 16.23 7.37
C PHE A 153 -6.83 17.56 7.69
N LEU A 154 -8.16 17.63 7.64
CA LEU A 154 -8.91 18.83 8.04
C LEU A 154 -8.68 19.17 9.51
N ASN A 155 -8.76 18.18 10.40
CA ASN A 155 -8.48 18.35 11.82
C ASN A 155 -7.03 18.79 12.07
N LYS A 156 -6.07 18.22 11.31
CA LYS A 156 -4.67 18.61 11.41
C LYS A 156 -4.45 20.07 11.01
N ILE A 157 -5.03 20.51 9.89
CA ILE A 157 -4.97 21.90 9.43
C ILE A 157 -5.61 22.84 10.44
N TRP A 158 -6.77 22.46 10.99
CA TRP A 158 -7.45 23.25 12.01
C TRP A 158 -6.58 23.45 13.26
N LEU A 159 -6.01 22.38 13.80
CA LEU A 159 -5.14 22.41 14.98
C LEU A 159 -3.85 23.21 14.73
N GLU A 160 -3.23 23.09 13.56
CA GLU A 160 -2.06 23.88 13.19
C GLU A 160 -2.42 25.37 13.03
N GLY A 161 -3.62 25.68 12.52
CA GLY A 161 -4.16 27.03 12.43
C GLY A 161 -4.43 27.67 13.80
N GLU A 162 -5.01 26.92 14.74
CA GLU A 162 -5.21 27.35 16.13
C GLU A 162 -3.87 27.60 16.83
N GLN A 163 -2.90 26.69 16.70
CA GLN A 163 -1.56 26.88 17.26
C GLN A 163 -0.84 28.11 16.68
N ALA A 164 -1.01 28.38 15.39
CA ALA A 164 -0.47 29.58 14.76
C ALA A 164 -1.14 30.85 15.31
N GLN A 165 -2.46 30.83 15.53
CA GLN A 165 -3.20 31.95 16.13
C GLN A 165 -2.83 32.17 17.61
N ASP A 166 -2.65 31.10 18.38
CA ASP A 166 -2.19 31.15 19.76
C ASP A 166 -0.76 31.67 19.88
N PHE A 167 0.13 31.29 18.97
CA PHE A 167 1.49 31.83 18.91
C PHE A 167 1.50 33.32 18.54
N ILE A 168 0.63 33.75 17.61
CA ILE A 168 0.48 35.16 17.21
C ILE A 168 -0.12 35.99 18.36
N SER A 169 -1.12 35.45 19.08
CA SER A 169 -1.76 36.13 20.20
C SER A 169 -0.83 36.26 21.41
N GLN A 170 0.02 35.25 21.67
CA GLN A 170 1.03 35.29 22.74
C GLN A 170 2.24 36.18 22.41
N ASN A 171 2.62 36.30 21.12
CA ASN A 171 3.80 37.09 20.71
C ASN A 171 3.49 38.53 20.26
N GLY A 172 2.23 38.97 20.35
CA GLY A 172 1.89 40.37 20.62
C GLY A 172 2.65 41.46 19.85
N ARG A 173 2.92 41.28 18.55
CA ARG A 173 3.15 42.41 17.64
C ARG A 173 1.93 42.54 16.76
N LYS A 174 1.16 43.61 17.01
CA LYS A 174 0.11 44.10 16.09
C LYS A 174 0.74 44.33 14.72
N ILE A 175 0.63 43.34 13.83
CA ILE A 175 0.75 43.56 12.41
C ILE A 175 -0.69 43.69 11.91
N SER A 176 -1.10 44.94 11.71
CA SER A 176 -2.33 45.28 11.01
C SER A 176 -2.18 44.85 9.55
N PHE A 177 -2.73 43.69 9.20
CA PHE A 177 -3.12 43.40 7.82
C PHE A 177 -4.65 43.49 7.75
N MET A 178 -5.11 44.72 7.55
CA MET A 178 -6.37 44.96 6.85
C MET A 178 -6.18 44.40 5.43
N ASP A 179 -7.25 43.79 4.91
CA ASP A 179 -7.43 43.31 3.53
C ASP A 179 -6.93 41.91 3.19
N CYS A 180 -7.68 40.90 3.65
CA CYS A 180 -8.20 39.80 2.82
C CYS A 180 -9.04 38.85 3.69
N TYR A 181 -10.24 39.29 4.10
CA TYR A 181 -11.28 38.40 4.58
C TYR A 181 -12.15 38.03 3.38
N VAL A 182 -11.94 36.84 2.81
CA VAL A 182 -12.99 36.19 2.02
C VAL A 182 -13.75 35.32 3.01
N ASP A 183 -14.91 35.83 3.40
CA ASP A 183 -15.85 35.19 4.30
C ASP A 183 -16.43 33.93 3.64
N LEU A 184 -15.90 32.75 4.00
CA LEU A 184 -16.42 31.44 3.62
C LEU A 184 -17.30 30.84 4.73
N THR A 185 -17.60 31.62 5.77
CA THR A 185 -18.24 31.12 7.00
C THR A 185 -19.75 31.00 6.89
N ASP A 186 -20.38 31.59 5.87
CA ASP A 186 -21.84 31.67 5.75
C ASP A 186 -22.53 30.48 5.05
N HIS A 187 -21.80 29.41 4.67
CA HIS A 187 -22.39 28.29 3.92
C HIS A 187 -22.34 26.90 4.57
N TYR A 188 -21.76 26.73 5.77
CA TYR A 188 -21.63 25.39 6.38
C TYR A 188 -22.34 25.18 7.72
N TYR A 189 -22.87 26.25 8.35
CA TYR A 189 -23.66 26.13 9.58
C TYR A 189 -25.16 26.21 9.32
N SER A 190 -25.70 25.27 8.55
CA SER A 190 -27.10 24.86 8.78
C SER A 190 -27.27 23.36 8.52
N ASN A 191 -27.77 22.68 9.55
CA ASN A 191 -28.17 21.26 9.61
C ASN A 191 -27.19 20.27 10.27
N PHE A 192 -26.80 20.56 11.52
CA PHE A 192 -26.63 19.49 12.50
C PHE A 192 -28.00 18.89 12.86
N LYS A 193 -28.41 17.88 12.10
CA LYS A 193 -29.27 16.74 12.48
C LYS A 193 -29.69 16.06 11.19
N ARG A 194 -29.20 14.85 10.93
CA ARG A 194 -30.04 13.82 10.30
C ARG A 194 -29.44 12.42 10.42
N GLU A 195 -30.31 11.57 10.93
CA GLU A 195 -30.29 10.11 10.88
C GLU A 195 -29.85 9.59 9.50
N TYR A 196 -29.14 8.47 9.50
CA TYR A 196 -28.82 7.71 8.29
C TYR A 196 -30.10 7.43 7.48
N PRO A 197 -30.24 7.92 6.23
CA PRO A 197 -31.28 7.44 5.36
C PRO A 197 -30.83 6.11 4.76
N ILE A 198 -31.68 5.10 4.94
CA ILE A 198 -31.71 3.91 4.09
C ILE A 198 -31.90 4.41 2.66
N LEU A 199 -30.98 4.01 1.78
CA LEU A 199 -30.91 4.47 0.40
C LEU A 199 -31.97 3.73 -0.44
N ASP A 200 -33.20 4.24 -0.45
CA ASP A 200 -34.22 3.87 -1.45
C ASP A 200 -34.42 5.02 -2.44
N ASN A 201 -34.14 4.71 -3.70
CA ASN A 201 -34.53 5.39 -4.93
C ASN A 201 -34.23 6.90 -5.07
N PHE A 202 -33.12 7.20 -5.76
CA PHE A 202 -33.05 8.32 -6.69
C PHE A 202 -32.62 7.83 -8.07
N SER A 203 -33.60 7.71 -8.95
CA SER A 203 -33.45 7.98 -10.38
C SER A 203 -33.09 9.46 -10.56
N ALA A 204 -32.29 9.74 -11.60
CA ALA A 204 -31.84 11.06 -12.07
C ALA A 204 -30.64 11.67 -11.31
N CYS A 205 -29.45 11.10 -11.57
CA CYS A 205 -28.24 11.89 -11.72
C CYS A 205 -27.74 11.70 -13.16
N GLU A 206 -27.46 12.80 -13.84
CA GLU A 206 -26.87 12.81 -15.18
C GLU A 206 -25.55 12.03 -15.20
N PRO A 207 -25.26 11.28 -16.28
CA PRO A 207 -24.07 10.46 -16.36
C PRO A 207 -22.83 11.35 -16.47
N PHE A 208 -21.92 11.24 -15.50
CA PHE A 208 -20.53 11.66 -15.67
C PHE A 208 -19.94 10.96 -16.90
N PRO A 209 -19.03 11.63 -17.65
CA PRO A 209 -18.66 11.20 -18.98
C PRO A 209 -18.02 9.81 -18.93
N PHE A 210 -18.68 8.89 -19.61
CA PHE A 210 -18.14 7.59 -19.97
C PHE A 210 -16.80 7.81 -20.66
N THR A 211 -15.72 7.29 -20.08
CA THR A 211 -14.50 7.04 -20.84
C THR A 211 -14.86 6.02 -21.90
N THR A 212 -14.97 6.46 -23.15
CA THR A 212 -15.00 5.59 -24.33
C THR A 212 -13.62 4.96 -24.47
N GLU A 213 -13.37 3.90 -23.70
CA GLU A 213 -12.37 2.90 -24.06
C GLU A 213 -13.13 1.74 -24.72
N PRO A 214 -12.74 1.31 -25.93
CA PRO A 214 -13.39 0.22 -26.61
C PRO A 214 -13.12 -1.10 -25.87
N ASP A 215 -14.18 -1.88 -25.72
CA ASP A 215 -14.14 -3.32 -25.46
C ASP A 215 -13.17 -4.01 -26.44
N GLU A 216 -12.57 -5.11 -25.97
CA GLU A 216 -11.71 -6.05 -26.71
C GLU A 216 -10.29 -5.49 -26.95
N VAL A 217 -9.23 -6.15 -26.46
CA VAL A 217 -8.72 -7.39 -27.03
C VAL A 217 -8.15 -8.31 -25.94
N LEU A 218 -8.74 -9.49 -25.82
CA LEU A 218 -8.10 -10.71 -25.35
C LEU A 218 -6.85 -10.98 -26.20
N PHE A 219 -5.65 -11.00 -25.62
CA PHE A 219 -4.58 -11.99 -25.86
C PHE A 219 -3.54 -11.92 -24.75
#